data_AF-A0A6B3CHG3-F1
#
_entry.id   AF-A0A6B3CHG3-F1
#
_cell.length_a   1.000
_cell.length_b   1.000
_cell.length_c   1.000
_cell.angle_alpha   90.00
_cell.angle_beta   90.00
_cell.angle_gamma   90.00
#
_symmetry.space_group_name_H-M   'P 1'
#
loop_
_entity.id
_entity.type
_entity.pdbx_description
1 polymer ?
#
loop_
_entity_poly.entity_id
_entity_poly.type
_entity_poly.pdbx_seq_one_letter_code
_entity_poly.pdbx_strand_id
1 'polypeptide(L)' 'NTLVSQAESIRTFRILAQPFTEEHGLLTPSLKLKRKAIENAYGTEVEALYRA' A
#
# COMPACT_ATOMS: atom_id res chain seq x y z
N ASN A 1 14.40 -5.17 -7.59
CA ASN A 1 13.67 -6.42 -7.28
C ASN A 1 14.25 -7.57 -8.11
N THR A 2 15.46 -8.03 -7.78
CA THR A 2 16.24 -8.99 -8.61
C THR A 2 16.62 -10.27 -7.87
N LEU A 3 16.42 -10.30 -6.54
CA LEU A 3 16.74 -11.44 -5.67
C LEU A 3 15.54 -12.33 -5.35
N VAL A 4 14.36 -11.99 -5.86
CA VAL A 4 13.12 -12.75 -5.66
C VAL A 4 12.60 -13.24 -7.00
N SER A 5 11.69 -14.21 -6.96
CA SER A 5 11.08 -14.77 -8.16
C SER A 5 10.33 -13.71 -8.97
N GLN A 6 10.07 -13.99 -10.25
CA GLN A 6 9.26 -13.11 -11.11
C GLN A 6 7.84 -12.90 -10.55
N ALA A 7 7.27 -13.90 -9.86
CA ALA A 7 5.94 -13.79 -9.25
C ALA A 7 5.93 -12.88 -8.02
N GLU A 8 7.02 -12.87 -7.25
CA GLU A 8 7.19 -12.01 -6.07
C GLU A 8 7.74 -10.63 -6.43
N SER A 9 8.01 -10.38 -7.72
CA SER A 9 8.56 -9.12 -8.17
C SER A 9 7.53 -8.01 -8.17
N ILE A 10 7.87 -6.89 -7.51
CA ILE A 10 7.05 -5.68 -7.54
C ILE A 10 7.07 -5.10 -8.97
N ARG A 11 5.93 -5.19 -9.66
CA ARG A 11 5.77 -4.74 -11.05
C ARG A 11 5.60 -3.23 -11.17
N THR A 12 4.83 -2.63 -10.28
CA THR A 12 4.55 -1.20 -10.24
C THR A 12 4.29 -0.77 -8.80
N PHE A 13 4.56 0.49 -8.50
CA PHE A 13 4.28 1.10 -7.21
C PHE A 13 3.99 2.59 -7.40
N ARG A 14 3.25 3.17 -6.46
CA ARG A 14 2.97 4.60 -6.38
C ARG A 14 3.53 5.16 -5.08
N ILE A 15 4.17 6.33 -5.16
CA ILE A 15 4.56 7.09 -3.98
C ILE A 15 3.36 7.92 -3.53
N LEU A 16 2.97 7.76 -2.28
CA LEU A 16 1.89 8.52 -1.66
C LEU A 16 2.46 9.80 -1.04
N ALA A 17 1.69 10.88 -1.08
CA ALA A 17 2.11 12.17 -0.50
C ALA A 17 2.04 12.19 1.03
N GLN A 18 1.25 11.30 1.63
CA GLN A 18 1.01 11.26 3.08
C GLN A 18 1.46 9.90 3.64
N PRO A 19 2.07 9.88 4.84
CA PRO A 19 2.41 8.65 5.52
C PRO A 19 1.17 7.95 6.09
N PHE A 20 1.30 6.67 6.41
CA PHE A 20 0.31 5.97 7.24
C PHE A 20 0.51 6.37 8.70
N THR A 21 -0.59 6.73 9.36
CA THR A 21 -0.57 7.15 10.76
C THR A 21 -1.62 6.38 11.56
N GLU A 22 -1.41 6.29 12.88
CA GLU A 22 -2.43 5.75 13.79
C GLU A 22 -3.66 6.67 13.86
N GLU A 23 -3.45 7.99 13.86
CA GLU A 23 -4.51 9.01 13.89
C GLU A 23 -5.52 8.84 12.75
N HIS A 24 -5.04 8.57 11.54
CA HIS A 24 -5.90 8.29 10.39
C HIS A 24 -6.47 6.86 10.38
N GLY A 25 -6.21 6.07 11.42
CA GLY A 25 -6.69 4.70 11.54
C GLY A 25 -6.00 3.71 10.60
N LEU A 26 -4.85 4.09 10.00
CA LEU A 26 -4.12 3.28 9.03
C LEU A 26 -3.09 2.36 9.70
N LEU A 27 -2.70 2.66 10.94
CA LEU A 27 -1.82 1.85 11.78
C LEU A 27 -2.52 1.37 13.05
N THR A 28 -2.03 0.27 13.64
CA THR A 28 -2.32 -0.12 15.02
C THR A 28 -1.55 0.77 16.00
N PRO A 29 -1.90 0.79 17.30
CA PRO A 29 -1.08 1.46 18.33
C PRO A 29 0.36 0.94 18.40
N SER A 30 0.58 -0.29 17.93
CA SER A 30 1.91 -0.91 17.78
C SER A 30 2.56 -0.69 16.40
N LEU A 31 2.08 0.30 15.63
CA LEU A 31 2.58 0.71 14.31
C LEU A 31 2.50 -0.36 13.19
N LYS A 32 1.68 -1.39 13.37
CA LYS A 32 1.42 -2.37 12.30
C LYS A 32 0.41 -1.80 11.31
N LEU A 33 0.58 -2.13 10.03
CA LEU A 33 -0.36 -1.73 8.98
C LEU A 33 -1.75 -2.34 9.19
N LYS A 34 -2.80 -1.52 9.11
CA LYS A 34 -4.19 -1.98 9.03
C LYS A 34 -4.58 -2.12 7.56
N ARG A 35 -4.24 -3.28 6.97
CA ARG A 35 -4.39 -3.55 5.52
C ARG A 35 -5.75 -3.13 4.93
N LYS A 36 -6.85 -3.58 5.53
CA LYS A 36 -8.22 -3.26 5.07
C LYS A 36 -8.54 -1.76 5.10
N ALA A 37 -8.04 -1.04 6.10
CA ALA A 37 -8.24 0.41 6.19
C ALA A 37 -7.43 1.15 5.10
N ILE A 38 -6.20 0.70 4.85
CA ILE A 38 -5.34 1.24 3.79
C ILE A 38 -5.93 0.97 2.41
N GLU A 39 -6.37 -0.27 2.14
CA GLU A 39 -7.01 -0.66 0.87
C GLU A 39 -8.28 0.17 0.60
N ASN A 40 -9.10 0.42 1.63
CA ASN A 40 -10.28 1.27 1.49
C ASN A 40 -9.91 2.74 1.23
N ALA A 41 -8.92 3.28 1.95
CA ALA A 41 -8.52 4.68 1.85
C ALA A 41 -7.84 5.02 0.51
N TYR A 42 -7.10 4.07 -0.07
CA TYR A 42 -6.31 4.25 -1.30
C TYR A 42 -6.79 3.36 -2.45
N GLY A 43 -8.06 2.95 -2.43
CA GLY A 43 -8.62 2.05 -3.43
C GLY A 43 -8.49 2.61 -4.86
N THR A 44 -8.69 3.92 -5.03
CA THR A 44 -8.53 4.61 -6.32
C THR A 44 -7.11 4.50 -6.85
N GLU A 45 -6.10 4.70 -6.01
CA GLU A 45 -4.69 4.60 -6.34
C GLU A 45 -4.31 3.16 -6.71
N VAL A 46 -4.82 2.18 -5.95
CA VAL A 46 -4.60 0.76 -6.21
C VAL A 46 -5.22 0.36 -7.55
N GLU A 47 -6.48 0.73 -7.80
CA GLU A 47 -7.14 0.45 -9.09
C GLU A 47 -6.40 1.10 -10.26
N ALA A 48 -5.90 2.34 -10.09
CA ALA A 48 -5.12 3.01 -11.12
C ALA A 48 -3.83 2.26 -11.49
N LEU A 49 -3.21 1.52 -10.56
CA LEU A 49 -2.03 0.70 -10.86
C LEU A 49 -2.35 -0.51 -11.74
N TYR A 50 -3.57 -1.04 -11.69
CA TYR A 50 -3.99 -2.18 -12.50
C TYR A 50 -4.58 -1.81 -13.86
N ARG A 51 -4.98 -0.54 -14.05
CA ARG A 51 -5.52 -0.03 -15.32
C ARG A 51 -4.44 0.50 -16.27
N ALA A 52 -3.22 0.72 -15.77
CA ALA A 52 -2.09 1.24 -16.51
C ALA A 52 -1.36 0.18 -17.35
#